data_AF-A0AA36I2A2-F1
#
_entry.id   AF-A0AA36I2A2-F1
#
_cell.length_a   1.000
_cell.length_b   1.000
_cell.length_c   1.000
_cell.angle_alpha   90.00
_cell.angle_beta   90.00
_cell.angle_gamma   90.00
#
_symmetry.space_group_name_H-M   'P 1'
#
loop_
_entity.id
_entity.type
_entity.pdbx_description
1 polymer ?
#
loop_
_entity_poly.entity_id
_entity_poly.type
_entity_poly.pdbx_seq_one_letter_code
_entity_poly.pdbx_strand_id
1 'polypeptide(L)'
;MAYASHMNYSPMQVKSTALVDDLGREVARKDKFGCHRLPTFQRVKPNKRAVSELFKDAKRKEEMVGKADPIHGNIYTYWAFHEVLQQHGLIDPQASKSKVLQVGLLFVMIVQVLGPPAILIWSIYAINWSQAKIGLGSWQYQYGSYTHGISNFAGQILGTLFLFVFILNGIYVIRDDKKKSEKIWYVVKVLDGPDGRNRRNTVNKFWLRAGAIINSWCVVISAICMAPCFILSKSPKDIIFDAFALLFLFRLDDVNGDLGFLEEQWDSDLFGSFYEHIRDTEEIRKAESGENDDYAGVGSSGCSDDDELNELFSDWHCSVYYVARQFLMVLLVLVPLFYICVEGAVPRHILNRPDEHNASWSAMVSKLEASWMLGSPAHSFPDPMRRGRCTPLRCDNACDCRGRPAYGPGAVATSCPQFLGLGPPLSGQVSRAKGGTSSTVQSVINTGRVWHCLPSSLARGC
;
A
#
# COMPACT_ATOMS: atom_id res chain seq x y z
N MET A 1 10.91 4.18 -17.90
CA MET A 1 10.52 2.77 -18.09
C MET A 1 9.03 2.73 -18.37
N ALA A 2 8.67 2.37 -19.60
CA ALA A 2 7.34 2.53 -20.16
C ALA A 2 6.49 1.26 -19.89
N TYR A 3 5.32 1.43 -19.28
CA TYR A 3 4.24 0.44 -19.37
C TYR A 3 3.21 0.99 -20.36
N ALA A 4 3.31 0.50 -21.59
CA ALA A 4 2.37 0.76 -22.66
C ALA A 4 1.12 -0.11 -22.47
N SER A 5 -0.03 0.55 -22.59
CA SER A 5 -1.36 -0.01 -22.50
C SER A 5 -1.66 -0.95 -23.68
N HIS A 6 -2.07 -2.18 -23.39
CA HIS A 6 -2.78 -3.04 -24.33
C HIS A 6 -4.07 -3.51 -23.66
N MET A 7 -5.17 -2.77 -23.87
CA MET A 7 -6.52 -3.32 -23.73
C MET A 7 -7.01 -3.64 -25.14
N ASN A 8 -6.92 -4.91 -25.53
CA ASN A 8 -7.57 -5.44 -26.72
C ASN A 8 -9.04 -5.70 -26.36
N TYR A 9 -9.94 -4.86 -26.87
CA TYR A 9 -11.36 -5.17 -26.95
C TYR A 9 -11.59 -6.10 -28.14
N SER A 10 -11.87 -7.38 -27.86
CA SER A 10 -12.44 -8.29 -28.85
C SER A 10 -13.95 -8.07 -28.93
N PRO A 11 -14.53 -7.86 -30.12
CA PRO A 11 -15.98 -7.78 -30.27
C PRO A 11 -16.60 -9.17 -30.11
N MET A 12 -17.46 -9.31 -29.10
CA MET A 12 -18.26 -10.50 -28.87
C MET A 12 -19.36 -10.56 -29.94
N GLN A 13 -19.23 -11.46 -30.92
CA GLN A 13 -20.30 -11.71 -31.89
C GLN A 13 -21.43 -12.51 -31.23
N VAL A 14 -22.57 -11.86 -31.05
CA VAL A 14 -23.81 -12.48 -30.58
C VAL A 14 -24.44 -13.28 -31.73
N LYS A 15 -24.37 -14.61 -31.64
CA LYS A 15 -25.25 -15.51 -32.38
C LYS A 15 -26.48 -15.79 -31.51
N SER A 16 -27.58 -15.06 -31.70
CA SER A 16 -28.90 -15.49 -31.22
C SER A 16 -30.01 -14.69 -31.91
N THR A 17 -30.29 -15.03 -33.17
CA THR A 17 -31.41 -14.45 -33.95
C THR A 17 -32.51 -15.46 -34.27
N ALA A 18 -32.59 -16.59 -33.55
CA ALA A 18 -33.59 -17.61 -33.83
C ALA A 18 -34.64 -17.82 -32.72
N LEU A 19 -34.50 -17.17 -31.55
CA LEU A 19 -35.43 -17.34 -30.43
C LEU A 19 -36.34 -16.13 -30.17
N VAL A 20 -36.08 -14.99 -30.84
CA VAL A 20 -36.82 -13.73 -30.62
C VAL A 20 -38.06 -13.62 -31.52
N ASP A 21 -38.09 -14.34 -32.64
CA ASP A 21 -39.23 -14.29 -33.58
C ASP A 21 -40.46 -15.11 -33.13
N ASP A 22 -40.30 -16.04 -32.18
CA ASP A 22 -41.40 -16.90 -31.71
C ASP A 22 -42.18 -16.29 -30.54
N LEU A 23 -41.56 -15.42 -29.72
CA LEU A 23 -42.28 -14.68 -28.67
C LEU A 23 -43.09 -13.48 -29.20
N GLY A 24 -42.76 -12.96 -30.39
CA GLY A 24 -43.43 -11.80 -30.98
C GLY A 24 -44.87 -12.07 -31.48
N ARG A 25 -45.23 -13.33 -31.75
CA ARG A 25 -46.58 -13.66 -32.27
C ARG A 25 -47.63 -13.95 -31.19
N GLU A 26 -47.23 -14.12 -29.94
CA GLU A 26 -48.17 -14.44 -28.86
C GLU A 26 -48.70 -13.18 -28.13
N VAL A 27 -48.04 -12.04 -28.28
CA VAL A 27 -48.45 -10.76 -27.68
C VAL A 27 -49.50 -10.02 -28.50
N ALA A 28 -49.58 -10.25 -29.82
CA ALA A 28 -50.54 -9.55 -30.71
C ALA A 28 -52.00 -10.03 -30.61
N ARG A 29 -52.35 -10.93 -29.67
CA ARG A 29 -53.71 -11.51 -29.54
C ARG A 29 -54.47 -11.10 -28.29
N LYS A 30 -53.93 -10.21 -27.44
CA LYS A 30 -54.56 -9.84 -26.15
C LYS A 30 -55.02 -8.38 -26.01
N ASP A 31 -55.13 -7.62 -27.10
CA ASP A 31 -55.78 -6.30 -27.08
C ASP A 31 -57.30 -6.41 -27.24
N LYS A 32 -57.97 -6.94 -26.21
CA LYS A 32 -59.43 -6.86 -26.11
C LYS A 32 -59.99 -7.17 -24.72
N PHE A 33 -59.33 -6.72 -23.65
CA PHE A 33 -59.98 -6.70 -22.33
C PHE A 33 -59.72 -5.40 -21.59
N GLY A 34 -60.81 -4.85 -21.07
CA GLY A 34 -60.91 -3.50 -20.57
C GLY A 34 -59.99 -3.19 -19.39
N CYS A 35 -59.94 -1.87 -19.13
CA CYS A 35 -59.23 -1.17 -18.07
C CYS A 35 -59.54 -1.75 -16.67
N HIS A 36 -58.95 -2.90 -16.34
CA HIS A 36 -58.88 -3.40 -14.98
C HIS A 36 -57.72 -2.69 -14.28
N ARG A 37 -58.09 -1.91 -13.27
CA ARG A 37 -57.26 -1.32 -12.23
C ARG A 37 -56.09 -2.28 -11.91
N LEU A 38 -54.88 -1.90 -12.34
CA LEU A 38 -53.66 -2.70 -12.13
C LEU A 38 -53.58 -3.10 -10.65
N PRO A 39 -53.29 -4.37 -10.33
CA PRO A 39 -53.14 -4.80 -8.95
C PRO A 39 -52.03 -3.96 -8.33
N THR A 40 -52.37 -3.26 -7.25
CA THR A 40 -51.41 -2.51 -6.44
C THR A 40 -50.28 -3.46 -6.09
N PHE A 41 -49.12 -3.29 -6.72
CA PHE A 41 -47.94 -4.11 -6.47
C PHE A 41 -47.64 -3.96 -4.98
N GLN A 42 -47.95 -5.00 -4.21
CA GLN A 42 -47.79 -4.97 -2.77
C GLN A 42 -46.28 -4.88 -2.53
N ARG A 43 -45.81 -3.70 -2.13
CA ARG A 43 -44.41 -3.43 -1.83
C ARG A 43 -43.98 -4.37 -0.71
N VAL A 44 -43.35 -5.48 -1.07
CA VAL A 44 -42.84 -6.47 -0.13
C VAL A 44 -41.76 -5.77 0.68
N LYS A 45 -41.99 -5.62 1.99
CA LYS A 45 -40.98 -5.06 2.90
C LYS A 45 -39.73 -5.94 2.81
N PRO A 46 -38.54 -5.38 2.60
CA PRO A 46 -37.31 -6.15 2.57
C PRO A 46 -37.13 -6.84 3.93
N ASN A 47 -37.44 -8.13 3.95
CA ASN A 47 -37.29 -8.99 5.11
C ASN A 47 -35.78 -9.16 5.39
N LYS A 48 -35.34 -9.31 6.65
CA LYS A 48 -33.94 -9.64 6.97
C LYS A 48 -33.43 -10.85 6.18
N ARG A 49 -34.34 -11.75 5.82
CA ARG A 49 -34.09 -12.87 4.91
C ARG A 49 -33.57 -12.42 3.55
N ALA A 50 -34.09 -11.35 2.95
CA ALA A 50 -33.70 -10.90 1.61
C ALA A 50 -32.20 -10.53 1.52
N VAL A 51 -31.68 -9.72 2.45
CA VAL A 51 -30.25 -9.36 2.44
C VAL A 51 -29.37 -10.59 2.66
N SER A 52 -29.76 -11.47 3.58
CA SER A 52 -29.02 -12.72 3.80
C SER A 52 -29.05 -13.66 2.60
N GLU A 53 -30.16 -13.74 1.86
CA GLU A 53 -30.25 -14.52 0.63
C GLU A 53 -29.37 -13.90 -0.47
N LEU A 54 -29.35 -12.56 -0.62
CA LEU A 54 -28.45 -11.88 -1.57
C LEU A 54 -26.97 -12.20 -1.31
N PHE A 55 -26.52 -12.22 -0.05
CA PHE A 55 -25.15 -12.60 0.28
C PHE A 55 -24.85 -14.07 -0.05
N LYS A 56 -25.80 -14.98 0.19
CA LYS A 56 -25.65 -16.40 -0.16
C LYS A 56 -25.62 -16.60 -1.68
N ASP A 57 -26.45 -15.87 -2.40
CA ASP A 57 -26.53 -15.93 -3.86
C ASP A 57 -25.26 -15.36 -4.50
N ALA A 58 -24.72 -14.26 -3.97
CA ALA A 58 -23.44 -13.72 -4.37
C ALA A 58 -22.31 -14.74 -4.18
N LYS A 59 -22.24 -15.38 -3.00
CA LYS A 59 -21.25 -16.42 -2.70
C LYS A 59 -21.36 -17.63 -3.63
N ARG A 60 -22.58 -18.08 -3.96
CA ARG A 60 -22.78 -19.17 -4.95
C ARG A 60 -22.37 -18.75 -6.36
N LYS A 61 -22.62 -17.50 -6.74
CA LYS A 61 -22.28 -16.98 -8.06
C LYS A 61 -20.78 -16.85 -8.24
N GLU A 62 -20.04 -16.48 -7.18
CA GLU A 62 -18.57 -16.45 -7.16
C GLU A 62 -17.95 -17.81 -7.52
N GLU A 63 -18.57 -18.92 -7.09
CA GLU A 63 -18.12 -20.27 -7.45
C GLU A 63 -18.36 -20.61 -8.94
N MET A 64 -19.27 -19.91 -9.62
CA MET A 64 -19.71 -20.24 -10.99
C MET A 64 -19.21 -19.27 -12.07
N VAL A 65 -19.22 -17.97 -11.77
CA VAL A 65 -18.87 -16.89 -12.70
C VAL A 65 -17.51 -16.38 -12.24
N GLY A 66 -16.52 -16.39 -13.13
CA GLY A 66 -15.13 -16.08 -12.80
C GLY A 66 -14.96 -14.85 -11.87
N LYS A 67 -13.88 -14.86 -11.09
CA LYS A 67 -13.63 -13.92 -9.98
C LYS A 67 -14.05 -12.48 -10.32
N ALA A 68 -15.07 -11.98 -9.63
CA ALA A 68 -15.46 -10.58 -9.66
C ALA A 68 -14.28 -9.70 -9.22
N ASP A 69 -14.24 -8.45 -9.71
CA ASP A 69 -13.22 -7.50 -9.26
C ASP A 69 -13.37 -7.26 -7.75
N PRO A 70 -12.36 -7.62 -6.93
CA PRO A 70 -12.47 -7.48 -5.48
C PRO A 70 -12.63 -6.01 -5.08
N ILE A 71 -13.49 -5.75 -4.10
CA ILE A 71 -13.64 -4.43 -3.50
C ILE A 71 -12.85 -4.43 -2.20
N HIS A 72 -11.62 -3.94 -2.29
CA HIS A 72 -10.78 -3.71 -1.13
C HIS A 72 -11.39 -2.62 -0.24
N GLY A 73 -11.56 -2.95 1.04
CA GLY A 73 -11.98 -2.01 2.06
C GLY A 73 -10.82 -1.21 2.63
N ASN A 74 -11.15 -0.30 3.53
CA ASN A 74 -10.23 0.33 4.46
C ASN A 74 -10.80 0.23 5.89
N ILE A 75 -10.08 0.74 6.88
CA ILE A 75 -10.52 0.74 8.30
C ILE A 75 -11.92 1.35 8.45
N TYR A 76 -12.20 2.41 7.70
CA TYR A 76 -13.44 3.16 7.79
C TYR A 76 -14.62 2.42 7.16
N THR A 77 -14.41 1.69 6.06
CA THR A 77 -15.45 0.83 5.47
C THR A 77 -15.74 -0.35 6.38
N TYR A 78 -14.72 -0.92 7.02
CA TYR A 78 -14.92 -1.95 8.04
C TYR A 78 -15.83 -1.45 9.18
N TRP A 79 -15.55 -0.28 9.77
CA TRP A 79 -16.42 0.30 10.81
C TRP A 79 -17.80 0.70 10.30
N ALA A 80 -17.93 1.15 9.06
CA ALA A 80 -19.21 1.47 8.47
C ALA A 80 -20.12 0.24 8.35
N PHE A 81 -19.55 -0.91 7.95
CA PHE A 81 -20.26 -2.16 7.72
C PHE A 81 -20.25 -3.12 8.90
N HIS A 82 -19.54 -2.81 9.99
CA HIS A 82 -19.33 -3.69 11.14
C HIS A 82 -20.62 -4.34 11.66
N GLU A 83 -21.66 -3.53 11.90
CA GLU A 83 -22.95 -4.04 12.38
C GLU A 83 -23.65 -4.94 11.36
N VAL A 84 -23.60 -4.57 10.08
CA VAL A 84 -24.23 -5.34 8.99
C VAL A 84 -23.53 -6.71 8.85
N LEU A 85 -22.20 -6.71 8.80
CA LEU A 85 -21.41 -7.92 8.69
C LEU A 85 -21.59 -8.85 9.90
N GLN A 86 -21.68 -8.29 11.11
CA GLN A 86 -21.97 -9.05 12.32
C GLN A 86 -23.38 -9.66 12.30
N GLN A 87 -24.39 -8.90 11.88
CA GLN A 87 -25.78 -9.38 11.81
C GLN A 87 -25.96 -10.53 10.80
N HIS A 88 -25.16 -10.56 9.74
CA HIS A 88 -25.19 -11.59 8.71
C HIS A 88 -24.25 -12.76 8.96
N GLY A 89 -23.48 -12.74 10.06
CA GLY A 89 -22.53 -13.81 10.38
C GLY A 89 -21.37 -13.92 9.38
N LEU A 90 -21.05 -12.82 8.69
CA LEU A 90 -19.95 -12.74 7.74
C LEU A 90 -18.61 -12.50 8.43
N ILE A 91 -18.65 -11.88 9.62
CA ILE A 91 -17.50 -11.74 10.50
C ILE A 91 -17.66 -12.70 11.68
N ASP A 92 -16.56 -13.35 12.08
CA ASP A 92 -16.50 -14.10 13.33
C ASP A 92 -16.82 -13.19 14.53
N PRO A 93 -17.90 -13.46 15.30
CA PRO A 93 -18.25 -12.69 16.48
C PRO A 93 -17.13 -12.61 17.51
N GLN A 94 -16.20 -13.57 17.54
CA GLN A 94 -15.04 -13.53 18.44
C GLN A 94 -13.99 -12.53 17.96
N ALA A 95 -13.64 -12.57 16.67
CA ALA A 95 -12.67 -11.65 16.08
C ALA A 95 -13.15 -10.19 16.13
N SER A 96 -14.43 -9.95 15.85
CA SER A 96 -15.08 -8.63 15.97
C SER A 96 -15.03 -8.06 17.39
N LYS A 97 -15.07 -8.92 18.42
CA LYS A 97 -14.96 -8.56 19.84
C LYS A 97 -13.51 -8.45 20.33
N SER A 98 -12.53 -8.70 19.47
CA SER A 98 -11.12 -8.54 19.82
C SER A 98 -10.82 -7.08 20.15
N LYS A 99 -10.62 -6.80 21.44
CA LYS A 99 -10.20 -5.46 21.91
C LYS A 99 -8.88 -5.05 21.27
N VAL A 100 -8.00 -6.02 20.98
CA VAL A 100 -6.68 -5.77 20.36
C VAL A 100 -6.86 -5.21 18.96
N LEU A 101 -7.73 -5.80 18.13
CA LEU A 101 -8.02 -5.31 16.79
C LEU A 101 -8.56 -3.88 16.83
N GLN A 102 -9.60 -3.63 17.63
CA GLN A 102 -10.21 -2.30 17.73
C GLN A 102 -9.23 -1.23 18.21
N VAL A 103 -8.37 -1.57 19.17
CA VAL A 103 -7.29 -0.68 19.64
C VAL A 103 -6.26 -0.44 18.55
N GLY A 104 -5.85 -1.47 17.81
CA GLY A 104 -4.93 -1.34 16.68
C GLY A 104 -5.47 -0.40 15.59
N LEU A 105 -6.71 -0.60 15.16
CA LEU A 105 -7.39 0.25 14.18
C LEU A 105 -7.51 1.71 14.65
N LEU A 106 -7.83 1.91 15.93
CA LEU A 106 -7.87 3.24 16.54
C LEU A 106 -6.51 3.94 16.50
N PHE A 107 -5.43 3.23 16.83
CA PHE A 107 -4.07 3.79 16.78
C PHE A 107 -3.65 4.13 15.35
N VAL A 108 -3.99 3.29 14.37
CA VAL A 108 -3.72 3.59 12.95
C VAL A 108 -4.41 4.91 12.56
N MET A 109 -5.70 5.07 12.87
CA MET A 109 -6.43 6.31 12.59
C MET A 109 -5.78 7.52 13.27
N ILE A 110 -5.35 7.40 14.55
CA ILE A 110 -4.67 8.49 15.26
C ILE A 110 -3.35 8.86 14.57
N VAL A 111 -2.56 7.86 14.17
CA VAL A 111 -1.29 8.07 13.46
C VAL A 111 -1.52 8.74 12.10
N GLN A 112 -2.57 8.40 11.37
CA GLN A 112 -2.87 9.06 10.09
C GLN A 112 -3.29 10.51 10.24
N VAL A 113 -4.05 10.83 11.28
CA VAL A 113 -4.49 12.21 11.53
C VAL A 113 -3.33 13.08 12.04
N LEU A 114 -2.53 12.56 12.97
CA LEU A 114 -1.48 13.33 13.66
C LEU A 114 -0.09 13.22 13.03
N GLY A 115 0.21 12.11 12.38
CA GLY A 115 1.53 11.78 11.86
C GLY A 115 2.05 12.79 10.83
N PRO A 116 1.36 13.02 9.70
CA PRO A 116 1.82 13.97 8.69
C PRO A 116 1.96 15.40 9.25
N PRO A 117 0.98 15.96 9.99
CA PRO A 117 1.13 17.28 10.60
C PRO A 117 2.29 17.36 11.60
N ALA A 118 2.51 16.34 12.43
CA ALA A 118 3.61 16.33 13.39
C ALA A 118 4.97 16.36 12.67
N ILE A 119 5.14 15.58 11.61
CA ILE A 119 6.35 15.57 10.77
C ILE A 119 6.52 16.93 10.08
N LEU A 120 5.45 17.52 9.54
CA LEU A 120 5.49 18.83 8.89
C LEU A 120 5.98 19.92 9.85
N ILE A 121 5.31 20.01 11.01
CA ILE A 121 5.60 21.01 12.03
C ILE A 121 7.05 20.84 12.49
N TRP A 122 7.45 19.63 12.85
CA TRP A 122 8.83 19.36 13.26
C TRP A 122 9.84 19.75 12.18
N SER A 123 9.59 19.40 10.93
CA SER A 123 10.51 19.69 9.82
C SER A 123 10.64 21.20 9.58
N ILE A 124 9.53 21.94 9.62
CA ILE A 124 9.55 23.42 9.50
C ILE A 124 10.34 24.06 10.64
N TYR A 125 10.17 23.57 11.88
CA TYR A 125 10.92 24.08 13.04
C TYR A 125 12.40 23.67 13.02
N ALA A 126 12.73 22.52 12.45
CA ALA A 126 14.11 22.05 12.33
C ALA A 126 14.92 22.84 11.30
N ILE A 127 14.27 23.48 10.33
CA ILE A 127 14.93 24.34 9.33
C ILE A 127 15.27 25.71 9.93
N ASN A 128 16.50 26.18 9.71
CA ASN A 128 16.85 27.57 9.94
C ASN A 128 16.55 28.43 8.70
N TRP A 129 15.45 29.17 8.77
CA TRP A 129 14.99 30.05 7.69
C TRP A 129 15.76 31.37 7.61
N SER A 130 16.60 31.73 8.60
CA SER A 130 17.29 33.03 8.59
C SER A 130 18.35 33.17 7.48
N GLN A 131 18.84 32.04 6.97
CA GLN A 131 19.81 31.97 5.88
C GLN A 131 19.17 31.51 4.56
N ALA A 132 17.87 31.22 4.57
CA ALA A 132 17.18 30.77 3.38
C ALA A 132 17.12 31.90 2.34
N LYS A 133 17.58 31.60 1.13
CA LYS A 133 17.53 32.47 -0.03
C LYS A 133 16.80 31.75 -1.16
N ILE A 134 16.11 32.52 -1.99
CA ILE A 134 15.55 32.00 -3.23
C ILE A 134 16.66 32.09 -4.28
N GLY A 135 17.11 30.94 -4.78
CA GLY A 135 18.27 30.85 -5.66
C GLY A 135 18.47 29.46 -6.23
N LEU A 136 19.34 29.37 -7.23
CA LEU A 136 19.81 28.12 -7.84
C LEU A 136 21.29 27.86 -7.52
N GLY A 137 21.88 28.57 -6.55
CA GLY A 137 23.30 28.44 -6.20
C GLY A 137 23.64 27.06 -5.65
N SER A 138 22.69 26.43 -4.96
CA SER A 138 22.83 25.05 -4.45
C SER A 138 23.02 24.01 -5.57
N TRP A 139 22.59 24.31 -6.80
CA TRP A 139 22.73 23.44 -7.98
C TRP A 139 24.08 23.60 -8.68
N GLN A 140 24.88 24.59 -8.29
CA GLN A 140 26.18 24.82 -8.89
C GLN A 140 27.15 23.71 -8.50
N TYR A 141 27.47 22.84 -9.46
CA TYR A 141 28.48 21.82 -9.27
C TYR A 141 29.88 22.43 -9.12
N GLN A 142 30.60 22.03 -8.09
CA GLN A 142 32.01 22.36 -7.88
C GLN A 142 32.82 21.07 -7.72
N TYR A 143 33.75 20.84 -8.65
CA TYR A 143 34.60 19.66 -8.63
C TYR A 143 35.42 19.58 -7.33
N GLY A 144 35.38 18.42 -6.67
CA GLY A 144 36.10 18.18 -5.41
C GLY A 144 35.48 18.83 -4.16
N SER A 145 34.41 19.61 -4.28
CA SER A 145 33.72 20.18 -3.12
C SER A 145 32.88 19.12 -2.40
N TYR A 146 32.91 19.12 -1.07
CA TYR A 146 32.04 18.24 -0.28
C TYR A 146 30.59 18.75 -0.26
N THR A 147 30.40 20.06 -0.26
CA THR A 147 29.07 20.70 -0.18
C THR A 147 28.40 20.84 -1.55
N HIS A 148 29.19 20.99 -2.61
CA HIS A 148 28.71 21.21 -3.98
C HIS A 148 29.21 20.13 -4.96
N GLY A 149 29.62 18.98 -4.44
CA GLY A 149 30.13 17.86 -5.23
C GLY A 149 29.02 17.08 -5.95
N ILE A 150 29.43 15.96 -6.55
CA ILE A 150 28.52 15.10 -7.33
C ILE A 150 27.42 14.47 -6.48
N SER A 151 27.71 14.22 -5.19
CA SER A 151 26.76 13.67 -4.23
C SER A 151 25.60 14.63 -3.95
N ASN A 152 25.88 15.92 -3.76
CA ASN A 152 24.86 16.94 -3.54
C ASN A 152 24.01 17.12 -4.81
N PHE A 153 24.65 17.26 -5.97
CA PHE A 153 23.96 17.38 -7.25
C PHE A 153 23.04 16.18 -7.55
N ALA A 154 23.56 14.95 -7.35
CA ALA A 154 22.77 13.74 -7.50
C ALA A 154 21.62 13.67 -6.48
N GLY A 155 21.85 14.11 -5.24
CA GLY A 155 20.83 14.20 -4.19
C GLY A 155 19.69 15.14 -4.57
N GLN A 156 19.98 16.30 -5.15
CA GLN A 156 18.97 17.27 -5.60
C GLN A 156 18.15 16.75 -6.78
N ILE A 157 18.80 16.12 -7.77
CA ILE A 157 18.09 15.47 -8.88
C ILE A 157 17.19 14.37 -8.35
N LEU A 158 17.72 13.51 -7.47
CA LEU A 158 16.98 12.40 -6.88
C LEU A 158 15.78 12.89 -6.07
N GLY A 159 15.98 13.87 -5.19
CA GLY A 159 14.92 14.49 -4.39
C GLY A 159 13.84 15.09 -5.26
N THR A 160 14.21 15.84 -6.30
CA THR A 160 13.25 16.43 -7.25
C THR A 160 12.41 15.36 -7.95
N LEU A 161 13.05 14.30 -8.46
CA LEU A 161 12.34 13.19 -9.11
C LEU A 161 11.41 12.45 -8.14
N PHE A 162 11.86 12.21 -6.91
CA PHE A 162 11.03 11.59 -5.87
C PHE A 162 9.84 12.46 -5.49
N LEU A 163 9.97 13.79 -5.41
CA LEU A 163 8.84 14.70 -5.18
C LEU A 163 7.77 14.55 -6.27
N PHE A 164 8.17 14.55 -7.55
CA PHE A 164 7.23 14.34 -8.65
C PHE A 164 6.53 12.98 -8.57
N VAL A 165 7.31 11.90 -8.42
CA VAL A 165 6.76 10.53 -8.37
C VAL A 165 5.85 10.34 -7.17
N PHE A 166 6.21 10.88 -6.01
CA PHE A 166 5.41 10.79 -4.79
C PHE A 166 4.06 11.48 -4.95
N ILE A 167 4.04 12.70 -5.48
CA ILE A 167 2.78 13.46 -5.68
C ILE A 167 1.92 12.79 -6.75
N LEU A 168 2.52 12.29 -7.85
CA LEU A 168 1.80 11.53 -8.87
C LEU A 168 1.19 10.24 -8.29
N ASN A 169 1.92 9.54 -7.43
CA ASN A 169 1.41 8.37 -6.73
C ASN A 169 0.24 8.75 -5.80
N GLY A 170 0.33 9.87 -5.07
CA GLY A 170 -0.78 10.40 -4.27
C GLY A 170 -2.04 10.69 -5.11
N ILE A 171 -1.88 11.27 -6.31
CA ILE A 171 -3.00 11.51 -7.24
C ILE A 171 -3.63 10.20 -7.69
N TYR A 172 -2.80 9.19 -7.99
CA TYR A 172 -3.27 7.87 -8.40
C TYR A 172 -4.06 7.20 -7.27
N VAL A 173 -3.55 7.22 -6.04
CA VAL A 173 -4.19 6.64 -4.85
C VAL A 173 -5.54 7.30 -4.58
N ILE A 174 -5.62 8.63 -4.59
CA ILE A 174 -6.90 9.35 -4.43
C ILE A 174 -7.92 8.97 -5.52
N ARG A 175 -7.47 8.77 -6.76
CA ARG A 175 -8.36 8.37 -7.85
C ARG A 175 -8.87 6.93 -7.68
N ASP A 176 -8.03 6.04 -7.20
CA ASP A 176 -8.40 4.65 -6.94
C ASP A 176 -9.38 4.54 -5.76
N ASP A 177 -9.09 5.25 -4.67
CA ASP A 177 -9.97 5.35 -3.50
C ASP A 177 -11.34 5.94 -3.82
N LYS A 178 -11.40 6.93 -4.72
CA LYS A 178 -12.67 7.46 -5.21
C LYS A 178 -13.51 6.37 -5.87
N LYS A 179 -12.92 5.59 -6.78
CA LYS A 179 -13.64 4.51 -7.48
C LYS A 179 -14.11 3.42 -6.52
N LYS A 180 -13.26 3.02 -5.57
CA LYS A 180 -13.62 2.05 -4.53
C LYS A 180 -14.80 2.58 -3.70
N SER A 181 -14.72 3.84 -3.29
CA SER A 181 -15.78 4.49 -2.52
C SER A 181 -17.10 4.60 -3.28
N GLU A 182 -17.08 4.91 -4.58
CA GLU A 182 -18.27 4.95 -5.43
C GLU A 182 -18.97 3.58 -5.47
N LYS A 183 -18.21 2.49 -5.62
CA LYS A 183 -18.76 1.12 -5.56
C LYS A 183 -19.38 0.82 -4.19
N ILE A 184 -18.70 1.19 -3.10
CA ILE A 184 -19.19 0.97 -1.73
C ILE A 184 -20.46 1.78 -1.47
N TRP A 185 -20.50 3.04 -1.89
CA TRP A 185 -21.69 3.89 -1.75
C TRP A 185 -22.89 3.35 -2.52
N TYR A 186 -22.66 2.78 -3.71
CA TYR A 186 -23.71 2.10 -4.45
C TYR A 186 -24.28 0.91 -3.67
N VAL A 187 -23.42 0.09 -3.07
CA VAL A 187 -23.86 -1.00 -2.17
C VAL A 187 -24.69 -0.48 -0.99
N VAL A 188 -24.25 0.62 -0.35
CA VAL A 188 -25.00 1.26 0.75
C VAL A 188 -26.38 1.73 0.29
N LYS A 189 -26.47 2.36 -0.89
CA LYS A 189 -27.73 2.86 -1.44
C LYS A 189 -28.74 1.73 -1.64
N VAL A 190 -28.30 0.59 -2.16
CA VAL A 190 -29.17 -0.58 -2.33
C VAL A 190 -29.59 -1.19 -1.00
N LEU A 191 -28.68 -1.26 -0.02
CA LEU A 191 -28.98 -1.81 1.30
C LEU A 191 -29.96 -0.95 2.11
N ASP A 192 -29.89 0.37 1.99
CA ASP A 192 -30.83 1.29 2.66
C ASP A 192 -32.26 1.17 2.11
N GLY A 193 -32.37 0.77 0.84
CA GLY A 193 -33.62 0.64 0.11
C GLY A 193 -34.33 1.99 -0.14
N PRO A 194 -35.34 2.01 -1.04
CA PRO A 194 -36.00 3.25 -1.46
C PRO A 194 -36.89 3.88 -0.37
N ASP A 195 -37.23 3.12 0.67
CA ASP A 195 -38.18 3.56 1.69
C ASP A 195 -37.51 4.16 2.94
N GLY A 196 -36.18 4.05 3.11
CA GLY A 196 -35.44 4.50 4.31
C GLY A 196 -35.93 3.93 5.66
N ARG A 197 -36.97 3.09 5.64
CA ARG A 197 -37.71 2.61 6.81
C ARG A 197 -37.01 1.45 7.50
N ASN A 198 -35.99 0.86 6.89
CA ASN A 198 -35.24 -0.25 7.47
C ASN A 198 -34.06 0.25 8.34
N ARG A 199 -34.36 1.12 9.32
CA ARG A 199 -33.38 1.74 10.23
C ARG A 199 -32.52 0.77 11.05
N ARG A 200 -32.84 -0.52 11.10
CA ARG A 200 -32.11 -1.50 11.93
C ARG A 200 -30.84 -2.06 11.29
N ASN A 201 -30.63 -1.82 10.00
CA ASN A 201 -29.51 -2.38 9.23
C ASN A 201 -28.78 -1.28 8.43
N THR A 202 -28.75 -0.05 8.94
CA THR A 202 -28.16 1.06 8.20
C THR A 202 -26.65 1.03 8.34
N VAL A 203 -25.95 0.97 7.20
CA VAL A 203 -24.51 1.18 7.14
C VAL A 203 -24.19 2.56 7.71
N ASN A 204 -23.18 2.65 8.57
CA ASN A 204 -22.85 3.91 9.20
C ASN A 204 -22.11 4.84 8.22
N LYS A 205 -22.88 5.68 7.52
CA LYS A 205 -22.42 6.65 6.51
C LYS A 205 -21.39 7.65 7.06
N PHE A 206 -21.39 7.90 8.37
CA PHE A 206 -20.42 8.81 9.00
C PHE A 206 -19.00 8.30 8.81
N TRP A 207 -18.76 7.00 9.03
CA TRP A 207 -17.42 6.42 8.91
C TRP A 207 -16.90 6.48 7.46
N LEU A 208 -17.75 6.23 6.46
CA LEU A 208 -17.36 6.36 5.05
C LEU A 208 -16.89 7.78 4.72
N ARG A 209 -17.62 8.80 5.20
CA ARG A 209 -17.23 10.21 5.04
C ARG A 209 -15.93 10.54 5.77
N ALA A 210 -15.79 10.05 7.01
CA ALA A 210 -14.57 10.25 7.78
C ALA A 210 -13.36 9.65 7.07
N GLY A 211 -13.50 8.44 6.50
CA GLY A 211 -12.44 7.80 5.72
C GLY A 211 -12.02 8.61 4.50
N ALA A 212 -12.98 9.10 3.70
CA ALA A 212 -12.64 9.95 2.55
C ALA A 212 -11.88 11.23 2.93
N ILE A 213 -12.26 11.86 4.05
CA ILE A 213 -11.59 13.06 4.57
C ILE A 213 -10.18 12.71 5.07
N ILE A 214 -10.05 11.69 5.93
CA ILE A 214 -8.78 11.37 6.58
C ILE A 214 -7.76 10.85 5.55
N ASN A 215 -8.19 10.02 4.60
CA ASN A 215 -7.29 9.51 3.54
C ASN A 215 -6.80 10.67 2.66
N SER A 216 -7.71 11.54 2.22
CA SER A 216 -7.35 12.72 1.42
C SER A 216 -6.44 13.67 2.18
N TRP A 217 -6.73 13.91 3.47
CA TRP A 217 -5.92 14.70 4.38
C TRP A 217 -4.50 14.15 4.50
N CYS A 218 -4.38 12.86 4.77
CA CYS A 218 -3.09 12.19 4.97
C CYS A 218 -2.21 12.30 3.72
N VAL A 219 -2.76 12.07 2.52
CA VAL A 219 -2.03 12.16 1.25
C VAL A 219 -1.60 13.60 0.96
N VAL A 220 -2.49 14.59 1.12
CA VAL A 220 -2.19 16.00 0.84
C VAL A 220 -1.12 16.53 1.80
N ILE A 221 -1.26 16.30 3.12
CA ILE A 221 -0.28 16.80 4.07
C ILE A 221 1.06 16.08 3.88
N SER A 222 1.09 14.77 3.64
CA SER A 222 2.33 14.05 3.35
C SER A 222 3.05 14.58 2.11
N ALA A 223 2.32 14.99 1.06
CA ALA A 223 2.90 15.64 -0.11
C ALA A 223 3.56 16.98 0.23
N ILE A 224 2.96 17.77 1.15
CA ILE A 224 3.54 19.02 1.65
C ILE A 224 4.78 18.75 2.52
N CYS A 225 4.77 17.70 3.35
CA CYS A 225 5.88 17.31 4.21
C CYS A 225 7.16 16.95 3.46
N MET A 226 7.05 16.40 2.24
CA MET A 226 8.20 15.87 1.53
C MET A 226 9.29 16.92 1.26
N ALA A 227 8.92 18.14 0.87
CA ALA A 227 9.90 19.19 0.60
C ALA A 227 10.75 19.58 1.83
N PRO A 228 10.16 19.96 2.99
CA PRO A 228 10.97 20.26 4.17
C PRO A 228 11.74 19.04 4.70
N CYS A 229 11.22 17.81 4.58
CA CYS A 229 12.00 16.62 4.90
C CYS A 229 13.26 16.51 4.01
N PHE A 230 13.12 16.67 2.70
CA PHE A 230 14.25 16.58 1.77
C PHE A 230 15.27 17.72 1.91
N ILE A 231 14.84 18.89 2.38
CA ILE A 231 15.75 19.99 2.75
C ILE A 231 16.61 19.60 3.97
N LEU A 232 16.06 18.79 4.90
CA LEU A 232 16.78 18.33 6.09
C LEU A 232 17.68 17.11 5.83
N SER A 233 17.41 16.35 4.77
CA SER A 233 18.17 15.15 4.39
C SER A 233 19.61 15.53 3.99
N LYS A 234 20.61 14.86 4.59
CA LYS A 234 22.04 15.13 4.31
C LYS A 234 22.62 14.23 3.23
N SER A 235 21.97 13.09 3.01
CA SER A 235 22.39 12.06 2.08
C SER A 235 21.25 11.67 1.15
N PRO A 236 21.53 11.27 -0.09
CA PRO A 236 20.53 10.64 -0.97
C PRO A 236 19.85 9.42 -0.32
N LYS A 237 20.57 8.74 0.60
CA LYS A 237 20.02 7.66 1.41
C LYS A 237 18.84 8.16 2.26
N ASP A 238 19.03 9.28 2.96
CA ASP A 238 18.03 9.84 3.87
C ASP A 238 16.77 10.26 3.09
N ILE A 239 16.95 10.87 1.90
CA ILE A 239 15.86 11.21 0.98
C ILE A 239 14.99 9.99 0.67
N ILE A 240 15.61 8.85 0.35
CA ILE A 240 14.89 7.61 0.05
C ILE A 240 14.14 7.10 1.29
N PHE A 241 14.77 7.11 2.47
CA PHE A 241 14.11 6.66 3.70
C PHE A 241 12.94 7.56 4.11
N ASP A 242 13.10 8.88 4.01
CA ASP A 242 12.05 9.84 4.32
C ASP A 242 10.86 9.67 3.36
N ALA A 243 11.13 9.45 2.06
CA ALA A 243 10.10 9.17 1.06
C ALA A 243 9.32 7.89 1.36
N PHE A 244 10.01 6.80 1.70
CA PHE A 244 9.36 5.53 2.04
C PHE A 244 8.60 5.60 3.36
N ALA A 245 9.11 6.32 4.36
CA ALA A 245 8.42 6.51 5.63
C ALA A 245 7.09 7.25 5.44
N LEU A 246 7.09 8.32 4.64
CA LEU A 246 5.86 9.05 4.31
C LEU A 246 4.91 8.23 3.43
N LEU A 247 5.43 7.43 2.49
CA LEU A 247 4.63 6.51 1.67
C LEU A 247 3.93 5.45 2.51
N PHE A 248 4.64 4.87 3.48
CA PHE A 248 4.09 3.93 4.43
C PHE A 248 2.97 4.59 5.23
N LEU A 249 3.18 5.81 5.73
CA LEU A 249 2.24 6.50 6.61
C LEU A 249 0.86 6.71 5.96
N PHE A 250 0.81 7.15 4.71
CA PHE A 250 -0.50 7.35 4.06
C PHE A 250 -1.12 6.06 3.51
N ARG A 251 -0.41 4.93 3.47
CA ARG A 251 -0.96 3.61 3.11
C ARG A 251 -1.40 2.77 4.33
N LEU A 252 -1.32 3.34 5.53
CA LEU A 252 -1.57 2.60 6.77
C LEU A 252 -3.00 2.07 6.94
N ASP A 253 -4.01 2.68 6.33
CA ASP A 253 -5.43 2.30 6.50
C ASP A 253 -5.97 1.35 5.44
N ASP A 254 -5.21 1.10 4.37
CA ASP A 254 -5.62 0.13 3.36
C ASP A 254 -5.70 -1.26 4.01
N VAL A 255 -6.78 -2.01 3.75
CA VAL A 255 -6.96 -3.39 4.25
C VAL A 255 -5.83 -4.31 3.77
N ASN A 256 -5.34 -4.06 2.55
CA ASN A 256 -4.18 -4.74 1.96
C ASN A 256 -2.84 -4.08 2.34
N GLY A 257 -2.85 -3.15 3.30
CA GLY A 257 -1.66 -2.51 3.81
C GLY A 257 -0.79 -3.48 4.60
N ASP A 258 0.45 -3.07 4.87
CA ASP A 258 1.50 -3.90 5.46
C ASP A 258 1.21 -4.42 6.88
N LEU A 259 0.13 -3.97 7.52
CA LEU A 259 -0.23 -4.35 8.89
C LEU A 259 -1.12 -5.60 8.98
N GLY A 260 -1.78 -6.03 7.89
CA GLY A 260 -2.54 -7.29 7.83
C GLY A 260 -3.74 -7.43 8.80
N PHE A 261 -4.07 -6.40 9.58
CA PHE A 261 -5.10 -6.51 10.63
C PHE A 261 -6.52 -6.76 10.10
N LEU A 262 -6.82 -6.35 8.87
CA LEU A 262 -8.16 -6.43 8.30
C LEU A 262 -8.32 -7.51 7.23
N GLU A 263 -7.24 -8.14 6.78
CA GLU A 263 -7.30 -9.16 5.72
C GLU A 263 -8.23 -10.33 6.13
N GLU A 264 -8.22 -10.71 7.40
CA GLU A 264 -9.11 -11.77 7.93
C GLU A 264 -10.56 -11.33 8.15
N GLN A 265 -10.81 -10.01 8.27
CA GLN A 265 -12.13 -9.48 8.67
C GLN A 265 -12.91 -8.89 7.50
N TRP A 266 -12.23 -8.55 6.41
CA TRP A 266 -12.83 -7.95 5.22
C TRP A 266 -12.65 -8.87 4.01
N ASP A 267 -13.73 -9.55 3.63
CA ASP A 267 -13.78 -10.41 2.45
C ASP A 267 -13.96 -9.56 1.18
N SER A 268 -12.84 -9.15 0.58
CA SER A 268 -12.84 -8.28 -0.61
C SER A 268 -13.54 -8.94 -1.81
N ASP A 269 -13.43 -10.26 -1.93
CA ASP A 269 -14.00 -11.05 -3.03
C ASP A 269 -15.53 -11.14 -2.88
N LEU A 270 -16.02 -11.36 -1.65
CA LEU A 270 -17.44 -11.36 -1.35
C LEU A 270 -18.09 -10.00 -1.66
N PHE A 271 -17.46 -8.89 -1.24
CA PHE A 271 -17.99 -7.55 -1.52
C PHE A 271 -17.98 -7.23 -3.01
N GLY A 272 -16.95 -7.67 -3.75
CA GLY A 272 -16.90 -7.57 -5.21
C GLY A 272 -18.05 -8.33 -5.87
N SER A 273 -18.24 -9.58 -5.49
CA SER A 273 -19.32 -10.44 -5.99
C SER A 273 -20.70 -9.89 -5.65
N PHE A 274 -20.87 -9.32 -4.46
CA PHE A 274 -22.11 -8.69 -4.02
C PHE A 274 -22.45 -7.44 -4.85
N TYR A 275 -21.45 -6.59 -5.12
CA TYR A 275 -21.61 -5.41 -5.98
C TYR A 275 -22.03 -5.80 -7.40
N GLU A 276 -21.34 -6.76 -8.01
CA GLU A 276 -21.66 -7.23 -9.37
C GLU A 276 -23.07 -7.86 -9.42
N HIS A 277 -23.45 -8.65 -8.40
CA HIS A 277 -24.79 -9.22 -8.32
C HIS A 277 -25.90 -8.17 -8.24
N ILE A 278 -25.70 -7.11 -7.44
CA ILE A 278 -26.64 -6.00 -7.35
C ILE A 278 -26.74 -5.26 -8.69
N ARG A 279 -25.59 -4.96 -9.33
CA ARG A 279 -25.56 -4.26 -10.61
C ARG A 279 -26.30 -5.05 -11.69
N ASP A 280 -26.02 -6.34 -11.83
CA ASP A 280 -26.67 -7.19 -12.83
C ASP A 280 -28.19 -7.29 -12.58
N THR A 281 -28.62 -7.35 -11.32
CA THR A 281 -30.05 -7.41 -10.96
C THR A 281 -30.78 -6.12 -11.33
N GLU A 282 -30.13 -4.95 -11.14
CA GLU A 282 -30.70 -3.67 -11.57
C GLU A 282 -30.77 -3.56 -13.09
N GLU A 283 -29.75 -4.04 -13.82
CA GLU A 283 -29.75 -4.06 -15.28
C GLU A 283 -30.88 -4.92 -15.85
N ILE A 284 -31.10 -6.12 -15.28
CA ILE A 284 -32.23 -6.99 -15.67
C ILE A 284 -33.56 -6.30 -15.38
N ARG A 285 -33.70 -5.68 -14.21
CA ARG A 285 -34.94 -4.98 -13.85
C ARG A 285 -35.25 -3.80 -14.79
N LYS A 286 -34.22 -3.06 -15.23
CA LYS A 286 -34.37 -1.99 -16.24
C LYS A 286 -34.75 -2.55 -17.61
N ALA A 287 -34.20 -3.69 -18.00
CA ALA A 287 -34.58 -4.37 -19.24
C ALA A 287 -36.02 -4.88 -19.20
N GLU A 288 -36.48 -5.42 -18.06
CA GLU A 288 -37.83 -5.95 -17.89
C GLU A 288 -38.91 -4.86 -17.79
N SER A 289 -38.59 -3.67 -17.26
CA SER A 289 -39.56 -2.59 -17.15
C SER A 289 -40.00 -2.05 -18.52
N GLY A 290 -39.39 -2.50 -19.62
CA GLY A 290 -39.74 -2.07 -20.97
C GLY A 290 -39.63 -0.56 -21.15
N GLU A 291 -38.84 0.08 -20.28
CA GLU A 291 -38.47 1.49 -20.37
C GLU A 291 -37.42 1.56 -21.49
N ASN A 292 -37.90 1.37 -22.73
CA ASN A 292 -37.15 1.72 -23.92
C ASN A 292 -36.90 3.23 -23.80
N ASP A 293 -35.64 3.60 -23.62
CA ASP A 293 -35.12 4.98 -23.50
C ASP A 293 -35.42 5.90 -24.71
N ASP A 294 -36.36 5.53 -25.58
CA ASP A 294 -36.84 6.34 -26.71
C ASP A 294 -37.63 7.60 -26.27
N TYR A 295 -37.87 7.79 -24.96
CA TYR A 295 -38.52 8.97 -24.39
C TYR A 295 -37.58 9.80 -23.50
N ALA A 296 -36.43 10.20 -24.01
CA ALA A 296 -35.45 11.09 -23.36
C ALA A 296 -35.91 12.56 -23.12
N GLY A 297 -37.22 12.84 -22.96
CA GLY A 297 -37.75 14.20 -23.15
C GLY A 297 -38.75 14.76 -22.15
N VAL A 298 -39.31 14.01 -21.20
CA VAL A 298 -40.38 14.56 -20.33
C VAL A 298 -40.08 14.32 -18.86
N GLY A 299 -39.63 15.39 -18.20
CA GLY A 299 -39.32 15.42 -16.78
C GLY A 299 -40.49 14.98 -15.92
N SER A 300 -40.40 13.76 -15.38
CA SER A 300 -41.24 13.30 -14.29
C SER A 300 -40.79 14.00 -12.99
N SER A 301 -41.31 15.21 -12.81
CA SER A 301 -41.19 16.06 -11.62
C SER A 301 -41.99 15.47 -10.45
N GLY A 302 -41.54 14.33 -9.95
CA GLY A 302 -42.01 13.70 -8.72
C GLY A 302 -40.87 13.57 -7.72
N CYS A 303 -40.10 14.65 -7.51
CA CYS A 303 -39.03 14.69 -6.53
C CYS A 303 -39.63 14.46 -5.14
N SER A 304 -39.38 13.29 -4.57
CA SER A 304 -39.49 13.12 -3.13
C SER A 304 -38.29 13.86 -2.53
N ASP A 305 -38.50 14.80 -1.61
CA ASP A 305 -37.44 15.65 -1.02
C ASP A 305 -36.23 14.86 -0.48
N ASP A 306 -36.40 13.57 -0.20
CA ASP A 306 -35.35 12.64 0.23
C ASP A 306 -34.37 12.23 -0.90
N ASP A 307 -34.76 12.27 -2.17
CA ASP A 307 -33.90 11.93 -3.32
C ASP A 307 -32.91 13.05 -3.64
N GLU A 308 -33.35 14.32 -3.56
CA GLU A 308 -32.50 15.50 -3.76
C GLU A 308 -31.40 15.58 -2.68
N LEU A 309 -31.76 15.28 -1.43
CA LEU A 309 -30.81 15.27 -0.32
C LEU A 309 -29.75 14.15 -0.49
N ASN A 310 -30.14 12.98 -1.02
CA ASN A 310 -29.23 11.87 -1.28
C ASN A 310 -28.31 12.11 -2.48
N GLU A 311 -28.79 12.79 -3.53
CA GLU A 311 -27.92 13.27 -4.63
C GLU A 311 -26.92 14.29 -4.11
N LEU A 312 -27.37 15.30 -3.35
CA LEU A 312 -26.50 16.32 -2.76
C LEU A 312 -25.42 15.71 -1.84
N PHE A 313 -25.79 14.69 -1.06
CA PHE A 313 -24.84 14.02 -0.17
C PHE A 313 -23.88 13.06 -0.89
N SER A 314 -24.31 12.44 -1.99
CA SER A 314 -23.44 11.68 -2.88
C SER A 314 -22.40 12.58 -3.53
N ASP A 315 -22.82 13.78 -3.96
CA ASP A 315 -21.95 14.78 -4.56
C ASP A 315 -20.88 15.28 -3.58
N TRP A 316 -21.23 15.45 -2.30
CA TRP A 316 -20.28 15.91 -1.30
C TRP A 316 -19.10 14.95 -1.11
N HIS A 317 -19.35 13.63 -1.09
CA HIS A 317 -18.29 12.63 -0.94
C HIS A 317 -17.31 12.67 -2.13
N CYS A 318 -17.86 12.80 -3.34
CA CYS A 318 -17.06 12.98 -4.55
C CYS A 318 -16.28 14.29 -4.55
N SER A 319 -16.84 15.34 -3.93
CA SER A 319 -16.21 16.66 -3.82
C SER A 319 -14.90 16.61 -3.01
N VAL A 320 -14.84 15.85 -1.91
CA VAL A 320 -13.61 15.73 -1.09
C VAL A 320 -12.42 15.23 -1.92
N TYR A 321 -12.61 14.12 -2.65
CA TYR A 321 -11.56 13.58 -3.52
C TYR A 321 -11.22 14.51 -4.68
N TYR A 322 -12.22 15.20 -5.24
CA TYR A 322 -12.00 16.17 -6.29
C TYR A 322 -11.13 17.33 -5.80
N VAL A 323 -11.48 17.93 -4.67
CA VAL A 323 -10.73 19.02 -4.04
C VAL A 323 -9.30 18.59 -3.72
N ALA A 324 -9.14 17.43 -3.06
CA ALA A 324 -7.82 16.91 -2.72
C ALA A 324 -6.96 16.66 -3.97
N ARG A 325 -7.55 16.13 -5.05
CA ARG A 325 -6.87 15.98 -6.34
C ARG A 325 -6.44 17.33 -6.92
N GLN A 326 -7.29 18.36 -6.88
CA GLN A 326 -6.91 19.70 -7.37
C GLN A 326 -5.74 20.27 -6.56
N PHE A 327 -5.75 20.11 -5.23
CA PHE A 327 -4.62 20.49 -4.39
C PHE A 327 -3.34 19.74 -4.78
N LEU A 328 -3.40 18.43 -4.97
CA LEU A 328 -2.23 17.64 -5.40
C LEU A 328 -1.71 18.05 -6.78
N MET A 329 -2.59 18.41 -7.73
CA MET A 329 -2.18 18.92 -9.04
C MET A 329 -1.44 20.25 -8.95
N VAL A 330 -1.84 21.13 -8.03
CA VAL A 330 -1.12 22.37 -7.74
C VAL A 330 0.21 22.08 -7.06
N LEU A 331 0.22 21.19 -6.05
CA LEU A 331 1.43 20.79 -5.34
C LEU A 331 2.45 20.08 -6.25
N LEU A 332 1.99 19.35 -7.28
CA LEU A 332 2.85 18.70 -8.28
C LEU A 332 3.82 19.68 -8.95
N VAL A 333 3.45 20.94 -9.07
CA VAL A 333 4.30 22.01 -9.61
C VAL A 333 4.96 22.79 -8.48
N LEU A 334 4.20 23.21 -7.48
CA LEU A 334 4.70 24.11 -6.44
C LEU A 334 5.75 23.47 -5.53
N VAL A 335 5.59 22.20 -5.16
CA VAL A 335 6.47 21.53 -4.20
C VAL A 335 7.85 21.25 -4.80
N PRO A 336 7.99 20.66 -6.02
CA PRO A 336 9.30 20.53 -6.65
C PRO A 336 9.95 21.88 -6.95
N LEU A 337 9.19 22.88 -7.39
CA LEU A 337 9.72 24.22 -7.64
C LEU A 337 10.25 24.86 -6.34
N PHE A 338 9.49 24.76 -5.26
CA PHE A 338 9.92 25.21 -3.93
C PHE A 338 11.21 24.52 -3.50
N TYR A 339 11.32 23.21 -3.66
CA TYR A 339 12.54 22.45 -3.33
C TYR A 339 13.74 22.87 -4.17
N ILE A 340 13.56 23.08 -5.49
CA ILE A 340 14.62 23.50 -6.40
C ILE A 340 15.12 24.92 -6.05
N CYS A 341 14.21 25.83 -5.72
CA CYS A 341 14.51 27.26 -5.55
C CYS A 341 14.94 27.64 -4.14
N VAL A 342 14.78 26.78 -3.13
CA VAL A 342 15.21 27.07 -1.75
C VAL A 342 16.68 26.72 -1.58
N GLU A 343 17.48 27.73 -1.27
CA GLU A 343 18.92 27.63 -1.00
C GLU A 343 19.22 28.11 0.42
N GLY A 344 20.30 27.61 1.05
CA GLY A 344 20.78 28.12 2.34
C GLY A 344 19.92 27.71 3.55
N ALA A 345 18.92 26.86 3.35
CA ALA A 345 18.18 26.24 4.44
C ALA A 345 19.07 25.19 5.14
N VAL A 346 19.54 25.52 6.35
CA VAL A 346 20.43 24.64 7.14
C VAL A 346 19.65 24.06 8.32
N PRO A 347 19.80 22.77 8.64
CA PRO A 347 19.21 22.19 9.85
C PRO A 347 19.74 22.84 11.14
N ARG A 348 18.85 23.25 12.04
CA ARG A 348 19.19 23.97 13.30
C ARG A 348 20.09 23.16 14.23
N HIS A 349 19.99 21.83 14.25
CA HIS A 349 20.83 20.99 15.12
C HIS A 349 22.31 21.07 14.75
N ILE A 350 22.64 21.43 13.50
CA ILE A 350 24.01 21.69 13.07
C ILE A 350 24.51 23.02 13.66
N LEU A 351 23.65 24.03 13.75
CA LEU A 351 23.99 25.35 14.26
C LEU A 351 24.15 25.40 15.79
N ASN A 352 23.44 24.53 16.52
CA ASN A 352 23.48 24.52 17.98
C ASN A 352 24.64 23.69 18.56
N ARG A 353 25.40 22.95 17.74
CA ARG A 353 26.59 22.19 18.17
C ARG A 353 27.78 22.31 17.22
N PRO A 354 28.24 23.54 16.90
CA PRO A 354 29.36 23.73 15.99
C PRO A 354 30.64 23.10 16.54
N ASP A 355 30.85 23.19 17.86
CA ASP A 355 32.08 22.75 18.50
C ASP A 355 32.23 21.22 18.52
N GLU A 356 31.14 20.48 18.77
CA GLU A 356 31.17 19.02 18.78
C GLU A 356 31.39 18.43 17.37
N HIS A 357 30.76 19.01 16.35
CA HIS A 357 30.92 18.53 14.98
C HIS A 357 32.34 18.82 14.46
N ASN A 358 32.85 20.02 14.72
CA ASN A 358 34.22 20.39 14.36
C ASN A 358 35.25 19.55 15.13
N ALA A 359 35.01 19.26 16.42
CA ALA A 359 35.89 18.39 17.20
C ALA A 359 35.88 16.94 16.68
N SER A 360 34.71 16.39 16.36
CA SER A 360 34.58 15.04 15.80
C SER A 360 35.27 14.92 14.43
N TRP A 361 35.08 15.92 13.56
CA TRP A 361 35.74 15.95 12.25
C TRP A 361 37.25 16.07 12.38
N SER A 362 37.73 17.00 13.21
CA SER A 362 39.17 17.17 13.46
C SER A 362 39.80 15.88 14.00
N ALA A 363 39.12 15.21 14.93
CA ALA A 363 39.57 13.92 15.47
C ALA A 363 39.62 12.82 14.40
N MET A 364 38.68 12.81 13.45
CA MET A 364 38.67 11.85 12.34
C MET A 364 39.81 12.12 11.35
N VAL A 365 40.03 13.38 10.98
CA VAL A 365 41.13 13.80 10.10
C VAL A 365 42.47 13.47 10.74
N SER A 366 42.68 13.82 12.01
CA SER A 366 43.92 13.49 12.73
C SER A 366 44.15 11.97 12.82
N LYS A 367 43.11 11.15 12.95
CA LYS A 367 43.24 9.68 12.90
C LYS A 367 43.67 9.19 11.51
N LEU A 368 43.10 9.75 10.44
CA LEU A 368 43.47 9.40 9.07
C LEU A 368 44.91 9.82 8.75
N GLU A 369 45.32 11.02 9.13
CA GLU A 369 46.68 11.52 8.98
C GLU A 369 47.69 10.68 9.78
N ALA A 370 47.37 10.34 11.03
CA ALA A 370 48.20 9.45 11.84
C ALA A 370 48.32 8.05 11.22
N SER A 371 47.24 7.51 10.65
CA SER A 371 47.26 6.22 9.96
C SER A 371 48.08 6.26 8.67
N TRP A 372 48.03 7.37 7.91
CA TRP A 372 48.88 7.60 6.75
C TRP A 372 50.37 7.70 7.12
N MET A 373 50.69 8.39 8.21
CA MET A 373 52.07 8.54 8.70
C MET A 373 52.65 7.23 9.24
N LEU A 374 51.82 6.40 9.89
CA LEU A 374 52.26 5.10 10.44
C LEU A 374 52.22 3.97 9.38
N GLY A 375 51.60 4.21 8.23
CA GLY A 375 51.25 3.20 7.24
C GLY A 375 52.03 3.24 5.92
N SER A 376 53.13 3.99 5.80
CA SER A 376 54.12 3.75 4.74
C SER A 376 55.24 2.85 5.26
N PRO A 377 55.09 1.50 5.25
CA PRO A 377 56.28 0.67 5.16
C PRO A 377 56.97 1.08 3.86
N ALA A 378 58.25 1.45 3.95
CA ALA A 378 59.10 1.65 2.80
C ALA A 378 59.15 0.35 1.98
N HIS A 379 58.17 0.15 1.09
CA HIS A 379 58.30 -0.80 0.01
C HIS A 379 59.29 -0.18 -0.97
N SER A 380 60.54 -0.54 -0.77
CA SER A 380 61.61 -0.43 -1.74
C SER A 380 61.11 -0.94 -3.09
N PHE A 381 60.86 0.00 -4.01
CA PHE A 381 60.71 -0.33 -5.41
C PHE A 381 61.98 -1.08 -5.86
N PRO A 382 61.88 -2.31 -6.37
CA PRO A 382 63.04 -3.00 -6.91
C PRO A 382 63.52 -2.26 -8.15
N ASP A 383 64.80 -1.92 -8.09
CA ASP A 383 65.61 -1.21 -9.06
C ASP A 383 65.49 -1.81 -10.49
N PRO A 384 65.05 -1.07 -11.51
CA PRO A 384 64.89 -1.60 -12.87
C PRO A 384 66.20 -1.52 -13.66
N MET A 385 67.34 -2.00 -13.13
CA MET A 385 68.55 -2.26 -13.93
C MET A 385 69.46 -3.31 -13.28
N ARG A 386 69.17 -4.59 -13.50
CA ARG A 386 70.22 -5.62 -13.54
C ARG A 386 70.05 -6.51 -14.76
N ARG A 387 70.80 -6.18 -15.82
CA ARG A 387 71.14 -7.11 -16.91
C ARG A 387 71.95 -8.26 -16.33
N GLY A 388 71.30 -9.35 -15.96
CA GLY A 388 71.90 -10.63 -15.60
C GLY A 388 71.97 -11.54 -16.82
N ARG A 389 73.16 -12.07 -17.08
CA ARG A 389 73.54 -12.88 -18.25
C ARG A 389 72.77 -14.21 -18.29
N CYS A 390 72.42 -14.63 -19.50
CA CYS A 390 71.99 -16.00 -19.80
C CYS A 390 73.17 -16.97 -19.64
N THR A 391 72.98 -18.04 -18.88
CA THR A 391 73.74 -19.30 -19.01
C THR A 391 72.76 -20.47 -18.96
N PRO A 392 72.94 -21.51 -19.82
CA PRO A 392 71.93 -22.53 -20.04
C PRO A 392 72.20 -23.78 -19.19
N LEU A 393 71.19 -24.27 -18.47
CA LEU A 393 71.16 -25.62 -17.90
C LEU A 393 69.73 -26.16 -18.07
N ARG A 394 69.50 -27.00 -19.09
CA ARG A 394 69.61 -28.47 -19.06
C ARG A 394 68.42 -29.09 -18.33
N CYS A 395 67.38 -29.39 -19.11
CA CYS A 395 66.25 -30.22 -18.72
C CYS A 395 66.68 -31.68 -18.71
N ASP A 396 66.57 -32.35 -17.57
CA ASP A 396 66.50 -33.80 -17.48
C ASP A 396 65.48 -34.18 -16.38
N ASN A 397 64.34 -34.68 -16.85
CA ASN A 397 63.60 -35.86 -16.39
C ASN A 397 63.18 -36.05 -14.90
N ALA A 398 61.87 -36.32 -14.79
CA ALA A 398 61.25 -37.44 -14.06
C ALA A 398 60.87 -37.31 -12.58
N CYS A 399 59.90 -38.16 -12.21
CA CYS A 399 59.19 -38.38 -10.93
C CYS A 399 57.95 -37.48 -10.77
N ASP A 400 56.72 -37.88 -11.09
CA ASP A 400 55.96 -39.14 -10.90
C ASP A 400 55.76 -39.60 -9.43
N CYS A 401 54.48 -39.55 -9.06
CA CYS A 401 53.68 -40.39 -8.17
C CYS A 401 53.98 -40.60 -6.66
N ARG A 402 52.94 -40.24 -5.89
CA ARG A 402 52.26 -40.98 -4.79
C ARG A 402 52.79 -40.88 -3.35
N GLY A 403 51.82 -40.65 -2.43
CA GLY A 403 51.79 -41.31 -1.11
C GLY A 403 51.51 -40.41 0.10
N ARG A 404 50.24 -40.35 0.55
CA ARG A 404 49.87 -40.18 1.98
C ARG A 404 50.25 -41.47 2.76
N PRO A 405 50.25 -41.60 4.13
CA PRO A 405 49.42 -40.87 5.13
C PRO A 405 49.96 -40.65 6.59
N ALA A 406 49.19 -39.85 7.36
CA ALA A 406 48.74 -39.96 8.77
C ALA A 406 49.65 -39.94 10.04
N TYR A 407 49.05 -39.36 11.10
CA TYR A 407 49.37 -39.33 12.57
C TYR A 407 50.59 -38.48 12.99
N GLY A 408 50.61 -37.66 14.06
CA GLY A 408 49.82 -37.49 15.29
C GLY A 408 50.35 -36.27 16.11
N PRO A 409 50.11 -36.15 17.44
CA PRO A 409 49.52 -34.94 18.06
C PRO A 409 50.39 -34.14 19.08
N GLY A 410 49.84 -32.98 19.50
CA GLY A 410 50.14 -32.25 20.76
C GLY A 410 50.89 -30.91 20.56
N ALA A 411 50.77 -29.86 21.36
CA ALA A 411 49.86 -29.43 22.41
C ALA A 411 50.26 -27.97 22.78
N VAL A 412 49.42 -27.27 23.57
CA VAL A 412 49.74 -26.16 24.51
C VAL A 412 49.62 -24.67 24.06
N ALA A 413 48.58 -24.06 24.66
CA ALA A 413 48.43 -22.73 25.30
C ALA A 413 48.56 -21.40 24.53
N THR A 414 47.55 -20.51 24.69
CA THR A 414 47.62 -19.37 25.64
C THR A 414 46.29 -18.57 25.75
N SER A 415 45.83 -18.40 27.01
CA SER A 415 45.17 -17.25 27.68
C SER A 415 44.12 -16.31 27.01
N CYS A 416 42.89 -16.34 27.57
CA CYS A 416 42.05 -15.27 28.20
C CYS A 416 41.74 -13.91 27.52
N PRO A 417 40.68 -13.15 27.94
CA PRO A 417 39.76 -13.36 29.07
C PRO A 417 38.24 -13.27 28.77
N GLN A 418 37.50 -13.69 29.81
CA GLN A 418 36.05 -13.65 30.00
C GLN A 418 35.51 -12.23 30.25
N PHE A 419 34.25 -12.00 29.86
CA PHE A 419 33.35 -11.06 30.54
C PHE A 419 31.99 -11.72 30.77
N LEU A 420 31.59 -11.75 32.05
CA LEU A 420 30.34 -12.29 32.58
C LEU A 420 29.24 -11.21 32.55
N GLY A 421 28.01 -11.62 32.23
CA GLY A 421 26.79 -10.85 32.44
C GLY A 421 25.58 -11.79 32.47
N LEU A 422 25.07 -12.05 33.68
CA LEU A 422 24.02 -13.00 34.05
C LEU A 422 22.61 -12.41 33.93
N GLY A 423 21.63 -13.26 33.60
CA GLY A 423 20.21 -13.14 33.99
C GLY A 423 19.20 -13.68 32.95
N PRO A 424 17.99 -14.09 33.37
CA PRO A 424 17.66 -15.43 33.88
C PRO A 424 16.66 -16.21 32.98
N PRO A 425 16.35 -17.50 33.27
CA PRO A 425 15.63 -18.39 32.35
C PRO A 425 14.11 -18.30 32.51
N LEU A 426 13.38 -18.24 31.39
CA LEU A 426 11.92 -18.46 31.38
C LEU A 426 11.63 -19.95 31.19
N SER A 427 11.07 -20.52 32.25
CA SER A 427 10.51 -21.86 32.34
C SER A 427 9.38 -22.08 31.33
N GLY A 428 9.48 -23.18 30.58
CA GLY A 428 8.40 -23.68 29.75
C GLY A 428 7.24 -24.26 30.57
N GLN A 429 6.02 -24.03 30.10
CA GLN A 429 4.89 -24.89 30.39
C GLN A 429 4.43 -25.59 29.11
N VAL A 430 4.52 -26.90 29.17
CA VAL A 430 3.96 -27.88 28.25
C VAL A 430 2.44 -27.88 28.44
N SER A 431 1.68 -27.67 27.37
CA SER A 431 0.26 -28.01 27.33
C SER A 431 -0.07 -28.88 26.11
N ARG A 432 -0.20 -30.15 26.46
CA ARG A 432 -0.78 -31.33 25.82
C ARG A 432 -1.98 -31.01 24.88
N ALA A 433 -1.80 -31.24 23.58
CA ALA A 433 -2.89 -31.33 22.61
C ALA A 433 -3.32 -32.80 22.43
N LYS A 434 -4.60 -33.09 22.69
CA LYS A 434 -5.35 -34.23 22.11
C LYS A 434 -5.98 -33.67 20.83
N GLY A 435 -5.75 -34.20 19.64
CA GLY A 435 -6.17 -35.53 19.20
C GLY A 435 -7.55 -35.41 18.53
N GLY A 436 -7.59 -35.20 17.22
CA GLY A 436 -8.83 -35.12 16.42
C GLY A 436 -8.51 -35.19 14.93
N THR A 437 -8.81 -36.33 14.35
CA THR A 437 -8.53 -36.81 12.99
C THR A 437 -9.44 -36.19 11.92
N SER A 438 -8.92 -35.89 10.73
CA SER A 438 -9.29 -36.58 9.46
C SER A 438 -9.09 -35.73 8.19
N SER A 439 -8.55 -36.43 7.19
CA SER A 439 -8.68 -36.25 5.73
C SER A 439 -8.03 -35.05 5.02
N THR A 440 -6.77 -35.29 4.69
CA THR A 440 -6.04 -34.95 3.47
C THR A 440 -6.87 -35.09 2.19
N VAL A 441 -6.87 -34.04 1.34
CA VAL A 441 -6.93 -34.17 -0.13
C VAL A 441 -5.79 -33.33 -0.69
N GLN A 442 -4.81 -34.01 -1.28
CA GLN A 442 -3.69 -33.43 -2.00
C GLN A 442 -4.17 -32.86 -3.34
N SER A 443 -3.81 -31.61 -3.63
CA SER A 443 -3.60 -31.19 -5.02
C SER A 443 -2.24 -30.50 -5.11
N VAL A 444 -1.39 -31.07 -5.95
CA VAL A 444 -0.04 -30.63 -6.28
C VAL A 444 -0.17 -29.70 -7.48
N ILE A 445 0.18 -28.43 -7.34
CA ILE A 445 0.62 -27.59 -8.47
C ILE A 445 1.86 -26.81 -8.03
N ASN A 446 2.83 -26.82 -8.93
CA ASN A 446 4.25 -26.60 -8.77
C ASN A 446 4.60 -25.25 -9.42
N THR A 447 5.11 -24.26 -8.67
CA THR A 447 5.90 -23.14 -9.24
C THR A 447 6.71 -22.42 -8.15
N GLY A 448 8.01 -22.25 -8.41
CA GLY A 448 8.72 -21.00 -8.05
C GLY A 448 9.64 -21.04 -6.83
N ARG A 449 10.93 -21.23 -7.10
CA ARG A 449 12.08 -21.27 -6.16
C ARG A 449 12.15 -20.08 -5.18
N VAL A 450 12.29 -20.38 -3.89
CA VAL A 450 12.84 -19.49 -2.86
C VAL A 450 14.15 -20.09 -2.34
N TRP A 451 15.21 -19.29 -2.30
CA TRP A 451 16.48 -19.65 -1.68
C TRP A 451 16.36 -19.51 -0.16
N HIS A 452 16.47 -20.62 0.58
CA HIS A 452 16.73 -20.61 2.01
C HIS A 452 18.04 -21.34 2.31
N CYS A 453 18.99 -20.60 2.90
CA CYS A 453 20.11 -21.19 3.62
C CYS A 453 19.58 -21.78 4.94
N LEU A 454 19.64 -23.11 5.07
CA LEU A 454 19.46 -23.84 6.32
C LEU A 454 20.83 -24.21 6.90
N PRO A 455 21.07 -24.10 8.21
CA PRO A 455 22.03 -24.95 8.90
C PRO A 455 21.36 -26.25 9.34
N SER A 456 21.97 -27.33 8.89
CA SER A 456 21.74 -28.73 9.25
C SER A 456 22.24 -29.05 10.66
N SER A 457 21.39 -29.63 11.51
CA SER A 457 21.69 -30.81 12.34
C SER A 457 20.62 -31.03 13.42
N LEU A 458 19.97 -32.19 13.45
CA LEU A 458 19.95 -33.06 14.64
C LEU A 458 19.32 -34.41 14.32
N ALA A 459 20.14 -35.44 14.53
CA ALA A 459 19.84 -36.84 14.38
C ALA A 459 18.95 -37.36 15.51
N ARG A 460 18.13 -38.35 15.18
CA ARG A 460 17.42 -39.21 16.14
C ARG A 460 18.39 -40.23 16.75
N GLY A 461 18.27 -40.44 18.05
CA GLY A 461 18.83 -41.57 18.78
C GLY A 461 18.11 -41.70 20.13
N CYS A 462 17.73 -42.93 20.47
CA CYS A 462 16.87 -43.42 21.57
C CYS A 462 15.37 -43.46 21.26
#